data_AF-A0A6P0VUQ9-F1
#
_entry.id   AF-A0A6P0VUQ9-F1
#
_cell.length_a   1.000
_cell.length_b   1.000
_cell.length_c   1.000
_cell.angle_alpha   90.00
_cell.angle_beta   90.00
_cell.angle_gamma   90.00
#
_symmetry.space_group_name_H-M   'P 1'
#
loop_
_entity.id
_entity.type
_entity.pdbx_description
1 polymer ?
#
loop_
_entity_poly.entity_id
_entity_poly.type
_entity_poly.pdbx_seq_one_letter_code
_entity_poly.pdbx_strand_id
1 'polypeptide(L)'
;MVQQAQKKLKRFAFRKCAGETPEEQKETLRQALQVAVALEFSTIPPYLVALYSLTDKTSSAYQIIRSVALEEMLHINLACNLMNAIAEEERPDTRPKFHGDVDIDKLTGKPGDKLNLPIAYPDEELLHPILNGPRVQLMAASTELMRQTFMGIEQPLPETNENLGNGQEFDSIGQFYQAIEQLFVNLSNCQSGSFQLFTGDPNWQRTDFYFGSGGGKPIKVTDLETAQEAIKQIMQQGEGAIPPNTGYDKSQPYGTYNQYGLRSDGTYGPILGTPYELSHYFKFKAIADGIVPLPLVYPMIPNPSQAKFA
;
A
#
# COMPACT_ATOMS: atom_id res chain seq x y z
N MET A 1 31.56 -13.58 -3.13
CA MET A 1 30.48 -13.74 -2.12
C MET A 1 29.16 -13.04 -2.49
N VAL A 2 29.11 -12.15 -3.50
CA VAL A 2 27.86 -11.49 -3.96
C VAL A 2 26.96 -12.39 -4.84
N GLN A 3 27.51 -13.46 -5.45
CA GLN A 3 26.78 -14.34 -6.37
C GLN A 3 25.89 -15.40 -5.69
N GLN A 4 25.96 -15.61 -4.37
CA GLN A 4 25.07 -16.55 -3.67
C GLN A 4 23.79 -15.89 -3.13
N ALA A 5 23.74 -14.56 -3.00
CA ALA A 5 22.54 -13.83 -2.61
C ALA A 5 21.52 -13.68 -3.78
N GLN A 6 21.98 -13.77 -5.03
CA GLN A 6 21.15 -13.59 -6.22
C GLN A 6 20.31 -14.82 -6.63
N LYS A 7 20.30 -15.91 -5.83
CA LYS A 7 19.67 -17.20 -6.22
C LYS A 7 18.34 -17.52 -5.53
N LYS A 8 17.69 -16.55 -4.88
CA LYS A 8 16.36 -16.72 -4.26
C LYS A 8 15.45 -15.50 -4.49
N LEU A 9 15.31 -15.00 -5.72
CA LEU A 9 14.17 -14.14 -6.03
C LEU A 9 12.93 -15.06 -6.16
N LYS A 10 12.11 -15.08 -5.10
CA LYS A 10 10.97 -16.00 -4.96
C LYS A 10 9.68 -15.23 -5.22
N ARG A 11 9.10 -15.56 -6.37
CA ARG A 11 7.90 -14.98 -6.98
C ARG A 11 6.68 -15.09 -6.06
N PHE A 12 6.10 -13.95 -5.71
CA PHE A 12 4.84 -13.87 -5.00
C PHE A 12 3.71 -13.94 -6.01
N ALA A 13 2.78 -14.89 -5.86
CA ALA A 13 1.65 -14.95 -6.76
C ALA A 13 0.46 -15.68 -6.13
N PHE A 14 -0.73 -15.09 -6.22
CA PHE A 14 -1.96 -15.80 -5.90
C PHE A 14 -2.15 -16.92 -6.94
N ARG A 15 -1.98 -18.16 -6.50
CA ARG A 15 -2.32 -19.32 -7.31
C ARG A 15 -3.84 -19.42 -7.39
N LYS A 16 -4.36 -19.84 -8.54
CA LYS A 16 -5.75 -20.30 -8.63
C LYS A 16 -5.94 -21.42 -7.61
N CYS A 17 -6.84 -21.18 -6.66
CA CYS A 17 -7.26 -22.07 -5.59
C CYS A 17 -8.05 -23.29 -6.10
N ALA A 18 -7.60 -23.93 -7.17
CA ALA A 18 -8.25 -25.11 -7.74
C ALA A 18 -8.14 -26.26 -6.73
N GLY A 19 -9.23 -26.52 -6.00
CA GLY A 19 -9.32 -27.58 -4.99
C GLY A 19 -9.02 -27.15 -3.55
N GLU A 20 -8.76 -25.87 -3.27
CA GLU A 20 -8.64 -25.38 -1.89
C GLU A 20 -10.01 -25.14 -1.27
N THR A 21 -10.13 -25.47 0.01
CA THR A 21 -11.32 -25.17 0.82
C THR A 21 -11.46 -23.66 1.08
N PRO A 22 -12.67 -23.15 1.36
CA PRO A 22 -12.87 -21.75 1.77
C PRO A 22 -12.00 -21.34 2.97
N GLU A 23 -11.76 -22.24 3.91
CA GLU A 23 -10.91 -22.02 5.08
C GLU A 23 -9.44 -21.82 4.69
N GLU A 24 -8.92 -22.62 3.76
CA GLU A 24 -7.55 -22.45 3.25
C GLU A 24 -7.39 -21.14 2.48
N GLN A 25 -8.40 -20.77 1.68
CA GLN A 25 -8.41 -19.49 0.97
C GLN A 25 -8.50 -18.31 1.94
N LYS A 26 -9.24 -18.43 3.04
CA LYS A 26 -9.29 -17.42 4.11
C LYS A 26 -7.93 -17.24 4.77
N GLU A 27 -7.17 -18.32 4.95
CA GLU A 27 -5.79 -18.23 5.46
C GLU A 27 -4.83 -17.57 4.45
N THR A 28 -4.96 -17.86 3.15
CA THR A 28 -4.24 -17.14 2.10
C THR A 28 -4.55 -15.63 2.12
N LEU A 29 -5.83 -15.27 2.28
CA LEU A 29 -6.24 -13.87 2.43
C LEU A 29 -5.63 -13.21 3.68
N ARG A 30 -5.56 -13.92 4.81
CA ARG A 30 -4.91 -13.41 6.03
C ARG A 30 -3.42 -13.14 5.85
N GLN A 31 -2.69 -14.09 5.26
CA GLN A 31 -1.27 -13.88 4.99
C GLN A 31 -1.10 -12.68 4.05
N ALA A 32 -1.94 -12.55 3.01
CA ALA A 32 -1.88 -11.41 2.09
C ALA A 32 -2.14 -10.08 2.80
N LEU A 33 -3.16 -10.00 3.66
CA LEU A 33 -3.45 -8.80 4.43
C LEU A 33 -2.33 -8.47 5.43
N GLN A 34 -1.67 -9.47 6.02
CA GLN A 34 -0.52 -9.24 6.87
C GLN A 34 0.69 -8.69 6.08
N VAL A 35 0.90 -9.16 4.84
CA VAL A 35 1.88 -8.59 3.91
C VAL A 35 1.50 -7.16 3.52
N ALA A 36 0.20 -6.88 3.30
CA ALA A 36 -0.29 -5.53 3.04
C ALA A 36 -0.02 -4.58 4.22
N VAL A 37 -0.30 -4.99 5.46
CA VAL A 37 0.05 -4.21 6.67
C VAL A 37 1.55 -3.93 6.74
N ALA A 38 2.39 -4.93 6.44
CA ALA A 38 3.84 -4.75 6.43
C ALA A 38 4.31 -3.81 5.31
N LEU A 39 3.66 -3.87 4.16
CA LEU A 39 3.92 -3.04 2.98
C LEU A 39 3.67 -1.57 3.28
N GLU A 40 2.44 -1.21 3.68
CA GLU A 40 2.07 0.17 4.05
C GLU A 40 2.92 0.68 5.22
N PHE A 41 3.30 -0.19 6.16
CA PHE A 41 4.20 0.22 7.25
C PHE A 41 5.63 0.45 6.80
N SER A 42 6.09 -0.25 5.77
CA SER A 42 7.46 -0.14 5.25
C SER A 42 7.71 1.15 4.45
N THR A 43 6.66 1.83 3.98
CA THR A 43 6.77 3.10 3.24
C THR A 43 6.89 4.31 4.17
N ILE A 44 6.35 4.23 5.39
CA ILE A 44 6.34 5.36 6.33
C ILE A 44 7.75 5.80 6.76
N PRO A 45 8.64 4.91 7.27
CA PRO A 45 9.98 5.33 7.67
C PRO A 45 10.79 6.05 6.58
N PRO A 46 10.91 5.56 5.33
CA PRO A 46 11.64 6.28 4.29
C PRO A 46 11.00 7.63 3.95
N TYR A 47 9.67 7.72 3.91
CA TYR A 47 8.97 8.99 3.64
C TYR A 47 9.21 10.01 4.76
N LEU A 48 9.13 9.59 6.03
CA LEU A 48 9.40 10.44 7.18
C LEU A 48 10.87 10.86 7.27
N VAL A 49 11.81 9.96 6.96
CA VAL A 49 13.24 10.31 6.93
C VAL A 49 13.53 11.37 5.86
N ALA A 50 12.98 11.20 4.65
CA ALA A 50 13.09 12.21 3.61
C ALA A 50 12.43 13.54 4.03
N LEU A 51 11.22 13.49 4.60
CA LEU A 51 10.50 14.66 5.11
C LEU A 51 11.32 15.44 6.15
N TYR A 52 11.82 14.75 7.18
CA TYR A 52 12.56 15.38 8.28
C TYR A 52 13.96 15.84 7.89
N SER A 53 14.48 15.38 6.75
CA SER A 53 15.72 15.92 6.19
C SER A 53 15.56 17.34 5.62
N LEU A 54 14.34 17.78 5.29
CA LEU A 54 14.10 19.11 4.76
C LEU A 54 14.23 20.18 5.86
N THR A 55 14.96 21.26 5.56
CA THR A 55 15.18 22.36 6.51
C THR A 55 13.98 23.29 6.66
N ASP A 56 13.17 23.44 5.61
CA ASP A 56 12.00 24.32 5.59
C ASP A 56 10.68 23.53 5.62
N LYS A 57 10.03 23.55 6.79
CA LYS A 57 8.74 22.89 7.03
C LYS A 57 7.55 23.57 6.35
N THR A 58 7.71 24.81 5.91
CA THR A 58 6.66 25.58 5.23
C THR A 58 6.67 25.36 3.72
N SER A 59 7.72 24.74 3.19
CA SER A 59 7.85 24.44 1.76
C SER A 59 6.76 23.49 1.26
N SER A 60 6.33 23.68 0.02
CA SER A 60 5.34 22.80 -0.62
C SER A 60 5.81 21.34 -0.68
N ALA A 61 7.11 21.10 -0.91
CA ALA A 61 7.67 19.75 -0.89
C ALA A 61 7.51 19.07 0.47
N TYR A 62 7.74 19.80 1.57
CA TYR A 62 7.51 19.28 2.91
C TYR A 62 6.04 18.91 3.13
N GLN A 63 5.12 19.79 2.74
CA GLN A 63 3.69 19.53 2.92
C GLN A 63 3.21 18.34 2.06
N ILE A 64 3.73 18.19 0.85
CA ILE A 64 3.43 17.05 -0.03
C ILE A 64 3.92 15.74 0.60
N ILE A 65 5.20 15.62 0.96
CA ILE A 65 5.73 14.37 1.53
C ILE A 65 5.03 14.05 2.86
N ARG A 66 4.72 15.08 3.67
CA ARG A 66 3.95 14.92 4.91
C ARG A 66 2.54 14.40 4.62
N SER A 67 1.86 14.91 3.60
CA SER A 67 0.52 14.42 3.24
C SER A 67 0.56 12.94 2.87
N VAL A 68 1.51 12.53 2.01
CA VAL A 68 1.68 11.13 1.62
C VAL A 68 1.96 10.24 2.83
N ALA A 69 2.90 10.64 3.71
CA ALA A 69 3.19 9.85 4.91
C ALA A 69 1.99 9.69 5.86
N LEU A 70 1.05 10.64 5.87
CA LEU A 70 -0.20 10.53 6.64
C LEU A 70 -1.23 9.64 5.94
N GLU A 71 -1.29 9.68 4.61
CA GLU A 71 -2.11 8.78 3.79
C GLU A 71 -1.65 7.32 3.98
N GLU A 72 -0.34 7.04 3.97
CA GLU A 72 0.22 5.71 4.29
C GLU A 72 -0.14 5.24 5.72
N MET A 73 -0.18 6.14 6.70
CA MET A 73 -0.66 5.81 8.06
C MET A 73 -2.14 5.42 8.07
N LEU A 74 -2.96 6.04 7.22
CA LEU A 74 -4.34 5.63 7.03
C LEU A 74 -4.41 4.28 6.31
N HIS A 75 -3.58 4.02 5.31
CA HIS A 75 -3.55 2.74 4.61
C HIS A 75 -3.25 1.58 5.56
N ILE A 76 -2.29 1.74 6.49
CA ILE A 76 -2.06 0.76 7.55
C ILE A 76 -3.33 0.49 8.34
N ASN A 77 -4.06 1.55 8.73
CA ASN A 77 -5.30 1.34 9.45
C ASN A 77 -6.32 0.56 8.62
N LEU A 78 -6.51 0.93 7.35
CA LEU A 78 -7.45 0.26 6.47
C LEU A 78 -7.07 -1.21 6.27
N ALA A 79 -5.79 -1.52 6.04
CA ALA A 79 -5.25 -2.87 5.97
C ALA A 79 -5.47 -3.65 7.29
N CYS A 80 -5.26 -3.01 8.44
CA CYS A 80 -5.53 -3.60 9.75
C CYS A 80 -7.02 -3.89 9.94
N ASN A 81 -7.91 -2.98 9.53
CA ASN A 81 -9.36 -3.14 9.63
C ASN A 81 -9.85 -4.27 8.71
N LEU A 82 -9.33 -4.37 7.48
CA LEU A 82 -9.57 -5.49 6.56
C LEU A 82 -9.17 -6.83 7.21
N MET A 83 -7.98 -6.91 7.81
CA MET A 83 -7.50 -8.13 8.47
C MET A 83 -8.30 -8.46 9.73
N ASN A 84 -8.59 -7.46 10.57
CA ASN A 84 -9.41 -7.63 11.76
C ASN A 84 -10.82 -8.11 11.42
N ALA A 85 -11.40 -7.71 10.28
CA ALA A 85 -12.75 -8.12 9.88
C ALA A 85 -12.87 -9.62 9.63
N ILE A 86 -11.78 -10.28 9.24
CA ILE A 86 -11.73 -11.73 8.97
C ILE A 86 -10.98 -12.53 10.05
N ALA A 87 -10.54 -11.87 11.13
CA ALA A 87 -9.88 -12.50 12.26
C ALA A 87 -10.85 -13.39 13.05
N GLU A 88 -10.31 -14.28 13.87
CA GLU A 88 -11.06 -15.19 14.75
C GLU A 88 -10.70 -14.87 16.21
N GLU A 89 -11.70 -14.75 17.07
CA GLU A 89 -11.54 -14.37 18.50
C GLU A 89 -10.70 -15.38 19.27
N GLU A 90 -10.86 -16.66 18.97
CA GLU A 90 -10.14 -17.76 19.58
C GLU A 90 -8.72 -17.93 19.01
N ARG A 91 -8.38 -17.23 17.91
CA ARG A 91 -7.07 -17.29 17.24
C ARG A 91 -6.39 -15.91 17.18
N PRO A 92 -5.72 -15.48 18.26
CA PRO A 92 -5.02 -14.19 18.31
C PRO A 92 -3.99 -13.98 17.20
N ASP A 93 -3.44 -15.06 16.63
CA ASP A 93 -2.48 -15.07 15.53
C ASP A 93 -3.07 -14.59 14.19
N THR A 94 -4.40 -14.54 14.07
CA THR A 94 -5.12 -14.07 12.87
C THR A 94 -5.34 -12.56 12.81
N ARG A 95 -4.84 -11.81 13.81
CA ARG A 95 -4.90 -10.34 13.89
C ARG A 95 -3.59 -9.71 13.38
N PRO A 96 -3.59 -8.42 13.00
CA PRO A 96 -2.40 -7.72 12.54
C PRO A 96 -1.23 -7.80 13.52
N LYS A 97 -0.06 -8.12 13.00
CA LYS A 97 1.23 -8.14 13.69
C LYS A 97 2.15 -7.07 13.12
N PHE A 98 2.94 -6.44 13.99
CA PHE A 98 3.98 -5.47 13.63
C PHE A 98 5.39 -5.95 14.03
N HIS A 99 5.50 -7.14 14.62
CA HIS A 99 6.76 -7.70 15.09
C HIS A 99 6.76 -9.24 15.00
N GLY A 100 7.95 -9.81 14.92
CA GLY A 100 8.18 -11.25 14.88
C GLY A 100 8.03 -11.84 13.48
N ASP A 101 8.12 -13.17 13.41
CA ASP A 101 8.03 -13.91 12.15
C ASP A 101 6.56 -14.08 11.73
N VAL A 102 6.28 -13.81 10.46
CA VAL A 102 5.00 -14.09 9.81
C VAL A 102 5.21 -15.16 8.75
N ASP A 103 4.44 -16.24 8.81
CA ASP A 103 4.45 -17.27 7.78
C ASP A 103 3.80 -16.73 6.48
N ILE A 104 4.50 -16.89 5.36
CA ILE A 104 4.05 -16.46 4.02
C ILE A 104 4.09 -17.62 3.01
N ASP A 105 4.03 -18.85 3.54
CA ASP A 105 4.17 -20.08 2.78
C ASP A 105 3.03 -20.30 1.77
N LYS A 106 1.80 -19.89 2.10
CA LYS A 106 0.64 -19.95 1.19
C LYS A 106 0.79 -18.96 0.04
N LEU A 107 1.37 -17.80 0.29
CA LEU A 107 1.61 -16.78 -0.74
C LEU A 107 2.78 -17.11 -1.66
N THR A 108 3.84 -17.70 -1.12
CA THR A 108 5.06 -18.08 -1.86
C THR A 108 5.00 -19.50 -2.44
N GLY A 109 4.05 -20.32 -1.97
CA GLY A 109 3.93 -21.74 -2.29
C GLY A 109 5.10 -22.58 -1.77
N LYS A 110 5.85 -22.09 -0.77
CA LYS A 110 7.07 -22.71 -0.24
C LYS A 110 6.99 -22.82 1.28
N PRO A 111 6.87 -24.06 1.81
CA PRO A 111 6.85 -24.29 3.25
C PRO A 111 8.06 -23.68 3.95
N GLY A 112 7.81 -22.98 5.06
CA GLY A 112 8.84 -22.37 5.90
C GLY A 112 9.37 -21.01 5.43
N ASP A 113 8.83 -20.44 4.35
CA ASP A 113 9.10 -19.04 4.00
C ASP A 113 8.39 -18.11 4.99
N LYS A 114 9.14 -17.13 5.50
CA LYS A 114 8.73 -16.19 6.54
C LYS A 114 9.09 -14.77 6.15
N LEU A 115 8.28 -13.82 6.62
CA LEU A 115 8.56 -12.39 6.60
C LEU A 115 8.90 -11.93 8.02
N ASN A 116 10.04 -11.26 8.19
CA ASN A 116 10.46 -10.76 9.50
C ASN A 116 9.96 -9.33 9.71
N LEU A 117 9.25 -9.08 10.81
CA LEU A 117 8.74 -7.75 11.15
C LEU A 117 9.46 -7.12 12.36
N PRO A 118 9.72 -5.81 12.34
CA PRO A 118 9.45 -4.87 11.23
C PRO A 118 10.48 -5.03 10.09
N ILE A 119 10.13 -4.52 8.91
CA ILE A 119 11.04 -4.51 7.74
C ILE A 119 12.30 -3.71 8.07
N ALA A 120 13.47 -4.32 7.82
CA ALA A 120 14.75 -3.66 7.98
C ALA A 120 15.09 -2.80 6.75
N TYR A 121 15.91 -1.76 6.95
CA TYR A 121 16.43 -0.93 5.86
C TYR A 121 17.96 -1.06 5.78
N PRO A 122 18.56 -1.21 4.57
CA PRO A 122 17.90 -1.26 3.27
C PRO A 122 16.96 -2.48 3.15
N ASP A 123 15.82 -2.30 2.50
CA ASP A 123 14.86 -3.39 2.33
C ASP A 123 15.41 -4.45 1.37
N GLU A 124 15.44 -5.69 1.86
CA GLU A 124 15.88 -6.86 1.12
C GLU A 124 14.83 -7.98 1.12
N GLU A 125 13.68 -7.78 1.78
CA GLU A 125 12.72 -8.85 2.07
C GLU A 125 11.32 -8.57 1.49
N LEU A 126 10.92 -7.31 1.34
CA LEU A 126 9.54 -6.95 0.96
C LEU A 126 9.41 -6.33 -0.43
N LEU A 127 9.63 -5.03 -0.60
CA LEU A 127 9.32 -4.32 -1.84
C LEU A 127 10.10 -4.88 -3.03
N HIS A 128 11.40 -5.11 -2.87
CA HIS A 128 12.23 -5.63 -3.96
C HIS A 128 11.95 -7.10 -4.31
N PRO A 129 11.84 -8.05 -3.35
CA PRO A 129 11.62 -9.45 -3.69
C PRO A 129 10.15 -9.83 -3.94
N ILE A 130 9.19 -9.13 -3.31
CA ILE A 130 7.76 -9.49 -3.34
C ILE A 130 6.99 -8.73 -4.41
N LEU A 131 7.28 -7.44 -4.63
CA LEU A 131 6.52 -6.58 -5.55
C LEU A 131 7.34 -6.04 -6.73
N ASN A 132 8.49 -6.65 -7.03
CA ASN A 132 9.43 -6.19 -8.06
C ASN A 132 9.78 -4.69 -7.93
N GLY A 133 9.69 -4.16 -6.71
CA GLY A 133 9.82 -2.75 -6.40
C GLY A 133 11.28 -2.30 -6.25
N PRO A 134 11.49 -0.99 -6.04
CA PRO A 134 12.82 -0.46 -5.82
C PRO A 134 13.39 -0.93 -4.49
N ARG A 135 14.72 -1.06 -4.40
CA ARG A 135 15.40 -1.26 -3.12
C ARG A 135 15.26 0.00 -2.27
N VAL A 136 14.52 -0.10 -1.17
CA VAL A 136 14.24 1.04 -0.29
C VAL A 136 15.34 1.24 0.73
N GLN A 137 15.76 2.49 0.90
CA GLN A 137 16.82 2.90 1.82
C GLN A 137 16.39 4.16 2.58
N LEU A 138 16.94 4.36 3.77
CA LEU A 138 16.71 5.59 4.53
C LEU A 138 17.69 6.66 4.06
N MET A 139 17.19 7.68 3.38
CA MET A 139 17.99 8.73 2.73
C MET A 139 17.34 10.11 2.89
N ALA A 140 18.16 11.16 2.84
CA ALA A 140 17.66 12.53 2.75
C ALA A 140 16.92 12.75 1.42
N ALA A 141 15.97 13.69 1.42
CA ALA A 141 15.18 14.04 0.25
C ALA A 141 16.08 14.55 -0.88
N SER A 142 15.85 14.02 -2.07
CA SER A 142 16.48 14.43 -3.31
C SER A 142 15.54 14.13 -4.46
N THR A 143 15.66 14.85 -5.57
CA THR A 143 14.86 14.57 -6.77
C THR A 143 15.10 13.14 -7.27
N GLU A 144 16.30 12.60 -7.08
CA GLU A 144 16.65 11.21 -7.43
C GLU A 144 15.93 10.20 -6.53
N LEU A 145 15.88 10.42 -5.21
CA LEU A 145 15.12 9.56 -4.29
C LEU A 145 13.63 9.55 -4.66
N MET A 146 13.07 10.71 -4.98
CA MET A 146 11.68 10.83 -5.42
C MET A 146 11.45 10.02 -6.70
N ARG A 147 12.36 10.13 -7.68
CA ARG A 147 12.22 9.49 -8.99
C ARG A 147 12.44 7.98 -8.97
N GLN A 148 13.50 7.52 -8.32
CA GLN A 148 13.93 6.12 -8.40
C GLN A 148 13.28 5.23 -7.34
N THR A 149 12.92 5.80 -6.19
CA THR A 149 12.39 5.02 -5.07
C THR A 149 10.93 5.35 -4.83
N PHE A 150 10.58 6.61 -4.53
CA PHE A 150 9.20 6.89 -4.10
C PHE A 150 8.19 6.74 -5.25
N MET A 151 8.49 7.27 -6.44
CA MET A 151 7.67 7.01 -7.63
C MET A 151 7.67 5.52 -8.04
N GLY A 152 8.73 4.77 -7.73
CA GLY A 152 8.80 3.34 -8.02
C GLY A 152 7.96 2.50 -7.05
N ILE A 153 7.79 2.95 -5.80
CA ILE A 153 6.86 2.36 -4.83
C ILE A 153 5.42 2.61 -5.29
N GLU A 154 5.12 3.86 -5.64
CA GLU A 154 3.77 4.33 -6.00
C GLU A 154 3.44 4.14 -7.49
N GLN A 155 4.13 3.24 -8.17
CA GLN A 155 4.01 3.07 -9.61
C GLN A 155 2.58 2.69 -9.99
N PRO A 156 1.88 3.44 -10.87
CA PRO A 156 0.49 3.16 -11.18
C PRO A 156 0.26 1.82 -11.85
N LEU A 157 -0.91 1.23 -11.58
CA LEU A 157 -1.47 0.09 -12.30
C LEU A 157 -1.18 0.16 -13.82
N PRO A 158 -0.63 -0.91 -14.42
CA PRO A 158 -0.43 -0.97 -15.86
C PRO A 158 -1.77 -0.98 -16.61
N GLU A 159 -1.80 -0.42 -17.83
CA GLU A 159 -3.01 -0.26 -18.65
C GLU A 159 -3.70 -1.59 -19.02
N THR A 160 -2.94 -2.69 -19.06
CA THR A 160 -3.45 -4.00 -19.42
C THR A 160 -3.43 -4.94 -18.21
N ASN A 161 -4.62 -5.29 -17.73
CA ASN A 161 -4.86 -6.28 -16.66
C ASN A 161 -4.72 -7.74 -17.14
N GLU A 162 -3.94 -7.99 -18.19
CA GLU A 162 -4.00 -9.25 -18.96
C GLU A 162 -3.64 -10.52 -18.15
N ASN A 163 -3.15 -10.41 -16.92
CA ASN A 163 -2.54 -11.55 -16.23
C ASN A 163 -2.91 -11.78 -14.75
N LEU A 164 -4.01 -11.23 -14.24
CA LEU A 164 -4.55 -11.63 -12.93
C LEU A 164 -5.11 -13.06 -13.01
N GLY A 165 -4.27 -14.07 -12.73
CA GLY A 165 -4.75 -15.46 -12.60
C GLY A 165 -3.78 -16.61 -12.89
N ASN A 166 -2.53 -16.34 -13.31
CA ASN A 166 -1.58 -17.37 -13.73
C ASN A 166 -0.33 -17.51 -12.84
N GLY A 167 -0.41 -17.15 -11.55
CA GLY A 167 0.75 -17.25 -10.67
C GLY A 167 1.86 -16.24 -11.02
N GLN A 168 1.49 -15.04 -11.46
CA GLN A 168 2.42 -13.96 -11.81
C GLN A 168 2.74 -13.05 -10.61
N GLU A 169 3.95 -12.47 -10.70
CA GLU A 169 4.51 -11.45 -9.83
C GLU A 169 3.65 -10.17 -9.89
N PHE A 170 3.63 -9.39 -8.80
CA PHE A 170 3.01 -8.07 -8.79
C PHE A 170 4.02 -7.02 -9.21
N ASP A 171 3.66 -6.18 -10.18
CA ASP A 171 4.45 -5.05 -10.66
C ASP A 171 4.05 -3.72 -10.00
N SER A 172 2.98 -3.73 -9.18
CA SER A 172 2.42 -2.56 -8.49
C SER A 172 1.66 -2.98 -7.22
N ILE A 173 1.54 -2.05 -6.27
CA ILE A 173 0.74 -2.22 -5.05
C ILE A 173 -0.74 -2.39 -5.41
N GLY A 174 -1.21 -1.70 -6.44
CA GLY A 174 -2.57 -1.78 -6.96
C GLY A 174 -2.93 -3.18 -7.44
N GLN A 175 -2.04 -3.87 -8.17
CA GLN A 175 -2.30 -5.26 -8.60
C GLN A 175 -2.36 -6.21 -7.39
N PHE A 176 -1.53 -5.96 -6.38
CA PHE A 176 -1.55 -6.73 -5.14
C PHE A 176 -2.90 -6.59 -4.42
N TYR A 177 -3.41 -5.36 -4.29
CA TYR A 177 -4.73 -5.10 -3.71
C TYR A 177 -5.90 -5.60 -4.57
N GLN A 178 -5.81 -5.56 -5.91
CA GLN A 178 -6.82 -6.18 -6.79
C GLN A 178 -6.96 -7.67 -6.53
N ALA A 179 -5.85 -8.35 -6.26
CA ALA A 179 -5.91 -9.77 -5.97
C ALA A 179 -6.41 -10.08 -4.54
N ILE A 180 -6.14 -9.21 -3.57
CA ILE A 180 -6.81 -9.24 -2.25
C ILE A 180 -8.32 -9.05 -2.42
N GLU A 181 -8.76 -8.07 -3.22
CA GLU A 181 -10.18 -7.83 -3.51
C GLU A 181 -10.83 -9.06 -4.14
N GLN A 182 -10.18 -9.71 -5.11
CA GLN A 182 -10.69 -10.91 -5.73
C GLN A 182 -10.85 -12.07 -4.73
N LEU A 183 -9.95 -12.21 -3.75
CA LEU A 183 -10.11 -13.19 -2.67
C LEU A 183 -11.32 -12.87 -1.78
N PHE A 184 -11.54 -11.60 -1.42
CA PHE A 184 -12.74 -11.20 -0.69
C PHE A 184 -14.03 -11.53 -1.46
N VAL A 185 -14.07 -11.23 -2.76
CA VAL A 185 -15.22 -11.54 -3.63
C VAL A 185 -15.46 -13.04 -3.71
N ASN A 186 -14.41 -13.83 -3.97
CA ASN A 186 -14.51 -15.28 -4.08
C ASN A 186 -15.02 -15.92 -2.78
N LEU A 187 -14.41 -15.57 -1.65
CA LEU A 187 -14.79 -16.09 -0.34
C LEU A 187 -16.20 -15.65 0.09
N SER A 188 -16.62 -14.45 -0.28
CA SER A 188 -17.99 -13.98 -0.03
C SER A 188 -19.03 -14.80 -0.79
N ASN A 189 -18.72 -15.21 -2.03
CA ASN A 189 -19.58 -16.11 -2.82
C ASN A 189 -19.60 -17.55 -2.29
N CYS A 190 -18.62 -17.95 -1.48
CA CYS A 190 -18.53 -19.26 -0.85
C CYS A 190 -19.25 -19.34 0.51
N GLN A 191 -19.87 -18.26 1.00
CA GLN A 191 -20.62 -18.26 2.27
C GLN A 191 -21.82 -19.22 2.20
N SER A 192 -21.61 -20.44 2.67
CA SER A 192 -22.61 -21.50 2.71
C SER A 192 -22.35 -22.41 3.92
N GLY A 193 -23.42 -22.89 4.54
CA GLY A 193 -23.33 -23.76 5.72
C GLY A 193 -22.67 -23.05 6.92
N SER A 194 -21.57 -23.60 7.43
CA SER A 194 -20.84 -23.12 8.61
C SER A 194 -19.73 -22.11 8.30
N PHE A 195 -19.39 -21.87 7.02
CA PHE A 195 -18.31 -20.96 6.67
C PHE A 195 -18.78 -19.50 6.72
N GLN A 196 -18.07 -18.68 7.50
CA GLN A 196 -18.26 -17.24 7.57
C GLN A 196 -16.92 -16.53 7.30
N LEU A 197 -16.94 -15.55 6.40
CA LEU A 197 -15.74 -14.77 6.06
C LEU A 197 -15.48 -13.70 7.12
N PHE A 198 -16.48 -12.86 7.38
CA PHE A 198 -16.38 -11.74 8.32
C PHE A 198 -16.72 -12.21 9.73
N THR A 199 -15.70 -12.70 10.43
CA THR A 199 -15.81 -13.29 11.78
C THR A 199 -15.21 -12.42 12.88
N GLY A 200 -14.58 -11.30 12.52
CA GLY A 200 -13.89 -10.44 13.46
C GLY A 200 -14.82 -9.72 14.43
N ASP A 201 -14.34 -9.49 15.66
CA ASP A 201 -15.06 -8.64 16.62
C ASP A 201 -15.16 -7.20 16.07
N PRO A 202 -16.37 -6.64 15.95
CA PRO A 202 -16.57 -5.25 15.54
C PRO A 202 -15.83 -4.21 16.39
N ASN A 203 -15.43 -4.54 17.62
CA ASN A 203 -14.65 -3.66 18.50
C ASN A 203 -13.16 -3.56 18.11
N TRP A 204 -12.66 -4.45 17.25
CA TRP A 204 -11.28 -4.36 16.72
C TRP A 204 -11.17 -3.39 15.54
N GLN A 205 -12.30 -2.93 15.00
CA GLN A 205 -12.32 -1.95 13.93
C GLN A 205 -11.98 -0.57 14.49
N ARG A 206 -10.83 -0.02 14.09
CA ARG A 206 -10.38 1.29 14.56
C ARG A 206 -10.79 2.36 13.57
N THR A 207 -11.54 3.34 14.05
CA THR A 207 -12.00 4.52 13.30
C THR A 207 -11.81 5.83 14.09
N ASP A 208 -11.21 5.71 15.28
CA ASP A 208 -11.04 6.76 16.30
C ASP A 208 -9.76 7.58 16.11
N PHE A 209 -9.37 7.85 14.87
CA PHE A 209 -8.21 8.67 14.55
C PHE A 209 -8.49 9.56 13.34
N TYR A 210 -7.92 10.76 13.36
CA TYR A 210 -8.12 11.78 12.33
C TYR A 210 -6.77 12.41 12.00
N PHE A 211 -6.32 12.25 10.76
CA PHE A 211 -5.03 12.77 10.30
C PHE A 211 -5.09 14.20 9.72
N GLY A 212 -6.28 14.83 9.71
CA GLY A 212 -6.48 16.17 9.15
C GLY A 212 -7.37 16.17 7.91
N SER A 213 -7.45 17.34 7.26
CA SER A 213 -8.38 17.65 6.17
C SER A 213 -7.84 17.29 4.78
N GLY A 214 -7.21 16.13 4.58
CA GLY A 214 -6.61 15.82 3.28
C GLY A 214 -5.97 14.46 3.22
N GLY A 215 -6.76 13.40 3.41
CA GLY A 215 -6.18 12.07 3.33
C GLY A 215 -7.15 10.92 3.46
N GLY A 216 -8.45 11.10 3.21
CA GLY A 216 -9.44 10.02 3.30
C GLY A 216 -10.02 9.80 4.70
N LYS A 217 -10.79 8.72 4.86
CA LYS A 217 -11.47 8.38 6.12
C LYS A 217 -11.13 6.96 6.57
N PRO A 218 -11.04 6.71 7.88
CA PRO A 218 -11.07 5.35 8.40
C PRO A 218 -12.38 4.67 8.02
N ILE A 219 -12.30 3.46 7.47
CA ILE A 219 -13.48 2.67 7.10
C ILE A 219 -13.58 1.50 8.06
N LYS A 220 -14.77 1.35 8.67
CA LYS A 220 -15.12 0.18 9.45
C LYS A 220 -15.47 -0.95 8.48
N VAL A 221 -14.67 -2.01 8.45
CA VAL A 221 -14.90 -3.15 7.56
C VAL A 221 -15.70 -4.21 8.30
N THR A 222 -16.89 -4.53 7.79
CA THR A 222 -17.79 -5.55 8.35
C THR A 222 -18.35 -6.51 7.32
N ASP A 223 -18.19 -6.21 6.04
CA ASP A 223 -18.74 -6.94 4.91
C ASP A 223 -17.91 -6.69 3.63
N LEU A 224 -18.33 -7.31 2.53
CA LEU A 224 -17.64 -7.19 1.25
C LEU A 224 -17.66 -5.75 0.73
N GLU A 225 -18.78 -5.04 0.87
CA GLU A 225 -18.93 -3.67 0.35
C GLU A 225 -17.94 -2.71 1.03
N THR A 226 -17.89 -2.74 2.36
CA THR A 226 -16.95 -1.93 3.15
C THR A 226 -15.49 -2.36 2.97
N ALA A 227 -15.23 -3.64 2.71
CA ALA A 227 -13.89 -4.12 2.35
C ALA A 227 -13.43 -3.56 1.00
N GLN A 228 -14.30 -3.59 -0.02
CA GLN A 228 -14.02 -3.02 -1.33
C GLN A 228 -13.84 -1.50 -1.27
N GLU A 229 -14.62 -0.81 -0.44
CA GLU A 229 -14.45 0.63 -0.20
C GLU A 229 -13.06 0.94 0.37
N ALA A 230 -12.62 0.19 1.37
CA ALA A 230 -11.29 0.36 1.98
C ALA A 230 -10.16 0.09 0.98
N ILE A 231 -10.24 -1.00 0.21
CA ILE A 231 -9.24 -1.35 -0.82
C ILE A 231 -9.18 -0.26 -1.89
N LYS A 232 -10.34 0.18 -2.38
CA LYS A 232 -10.44 1.24 -3.39
C LYS A 232 -9.80 2.54 -2.90
N GLN A 233 -9.99 2.91 -1.64
CA GLN A 233 -9.41 4.12 -1.09
C GLN A 233 -7.87 4.04 -1.08
N ILE A 234 -7.29 2.93 -0.63
CA ILE A 234 -5.83 2.70 -0.65
C ILE A 234 -5.28 2.85 -2.07
N MET A 235 -5.89 2.16 -3.04
CA MET A 235 -5.45 2.19 -4.44
C MET A 235 -5.55 3.59 -5.07
N GLN A 236 -6.63 4.33 -4.78
CA GLN A 236 -6.84 5.66 -5.35
C GLN A 236 -5.85 6.70 -4.83
N GLN A 237 -5.44 6.59 -3.56
CA GLN A 237 -4.50 7.52 -2.94
C GLN A 237 -3.05 7.23 -3.32
N GLY A 238 -2.62 5.96 -3.31
CA GLY A 238 -1.26 5.56 -3.68
C GLY A 238 -0.94 5.80 -5.16
N GLU A 239 -1.53 4.96 -6.01
CA GLU A 239 -1.19 4.87 -7.43
C GLU A 239 -2.03 5.81 -8.32
N GLY A 240 -3.26 6.08 -7.90
CA GLY A 240 -4.26 6.78 -8.70
C GLY A 240 -5.05 5.82 -9.58
N ALA A 241 -6.30 6.18 -9.88
CA ALA A 241 -7.23 5.31 -10.60
C ALA A 241 -6.93 5.17 -12.11
N ILE A 242 -5.98 5.94 -12.65
CA ILE A 242 -5.78 6.06 -14.09
C ILE A 242 -4.28 6.18 -14.45
N PRO A 243 -3.75 5.29 -15.33
CA PRO A 243 -2.38 5.37 -15.82
C PRO A 243 -2.05 6.72 -16.49
N PRO A 244 -0.79 7.19 -16.43
CA PRO A 244 -0.39 8.53 -16.90
C PRO A 244 -0.58 8.79 -18.40
N ASN A 245 -0.71 7.73 -19.20
CA ASN A 245 -0.81 7.79 -20.66
C ASN A 245 -2.25 7.63 -21.18
N THR A 246 -3.24 7.57 -20.30
CA THR A 246 -4.64 7.54 -20.72
C THR A 246 -5.00 8.84 -21.44
N GLY A 247 -5.35 8.70 -22.71
CA GLY A 247 -5.85 9.80 -23.52
C GLY A 247 -7.15 10.40 -22.95
N TYR A 248 -7.45 11.64 -23.34
CA TYR A 248 -8.70 12.29 -22.99
C TYR A 248 -9.92 11.47 -23.46
N ASP A 249 -10.68 10.94 -22.51
CA ASP A 249 -11.93 10.23 -22.78
C ASP A 249 -13.12 11.21 -22.72
N LYS A 250 -13.72 11.48 -23.88
CA LYS A 250 -14.90 12.35 -24.04
C LYS A 250 -16.16 11.82 -23.35
N SER A 251 -16.18 10.55 -22.99
CA SER A 251 -17.30 9.90 -22.31
C SER A 251 -17.14 9.87 -20.78
N GLN A 252 -15.96 10.21 -20.25
CA GLN A 252 -15.77 10.40 -18.82
C GLN A 252 -16.50 11.68 -18.38
N PRO A 253 -17.35 11.61 -17.34
CA PRO A 253 -18.12 12.77 -16.90
C PRO A 253 -17.25 13.83 -16.18
N TYR A 254 -15.96 13.57 -15.98
CA TYR A 254 -15.03 14.38 -15.21
C TYR A 254 -14.05 15.13 -16.12
N GLY A 255 -13.99 16.46 -16.00
CA GLY A 255 -13.14 17.33 -16.85
C GLY A 255 -13.80 18.64 -17.30
N THR A 256 -15.04 18.90 -16.90
CA THR A 256 -15.70 20.20 -17.14
C THR A 256 -15.49 21.14 -15.96
N TYR A 257 -15.22 22.42 -16.24
CA TYR A 257 -14.89 23.48 -15.27
C TYR A 257 -15.94 23.75 -14.17
N ASN A 258 -17.07 23.02 -14.14
CA ASN A 258 -18.26 23.32 -13.33
C ASN A 258 -18.80 22.13 -12.51
N GLN A 259 -18.03 21.05 -12.32
CA GLN A 259 -18.50 19.90 -11.55
C GLN A 259 -18.21 20.08 -10.05
N TYR A 260 -19.19 19.81 -9.20
CA TYR A 260 -19.09 19.85 -7.73
C TYR A 260 -19.34 18.47 -7.15
N GLY A 261 -18.59 18.07 -6.14
CA GLY A 261 -18.79 16.78 -5.48
C GLY A 261 -17.95 16.62 -4.22
N LEU A 262 -18.02 15.41 -3.64
CA LEU A 262 -17.24 15.03 -2.47
C LEU A 262 -15.78 14.84 -2.87
N ARG A 263 -14.86 15.48 -2.14
CA ARG A 263 -13.41 15.36 -2.32
C ARG A 263 -12.84 14.28 -1.39
N SER A 264 -11.61 13.87 -1.67
CA SER A 264 -10.80 12.96 -0.83
C SER A 264 -10.61 13.44 0.61
N ASP A 265 -10.66 14.75 0.85
CA ASP A 265 -10.66 15.37 2.18
C ASP A 265 -12.02 15.31 2.90
N GLY A 266 -13.04 14.73 2.28
CA GLY A 266 -14.41 14.66 2.80
C GLY A 266 -15.20 15.97 2.72
N THR A 267 -14.64 17.03 2.13
CA THR A 267 -15.33 18.30 1.88
C THR A 267 -16.08 18.29 0.54
N TYR A 268 -17.06 19.17 0.40
CA TYR A 268 -17.82 19.34 -0.84
C TYR A 268 -17.37 20.62 -1.56
N GLY A 269 -17.05 20.57 -2.86
CA GLY A 269 -16.67 21.77 -3.61
C GLY A 269 -16.35 21.52 -5.09
N PRO A 270 -15.88 22.55 -5.83
CA PRO A 270 -15.53 22.41 -7.24
C PRO A 270 -14.41 21.38 -7.44
N ILE A 271 -14.64 20.49 -8.40
CA ILE A 271 -13.76 19.41 -8.85
C ILE A 271 -13.05 19.92 -10.12
N LEU A 272 -11.94 20.62 -9.94
CA LEU A 272 -11.10 21.03 -11.06
C LEU A 272 -10.26 19.83 -11.52
N GLY A 273 -10.47 19.35 -12.75
CA GLY A 273 -9.53 18.43 -13.40
C GLY A 273 -9.33 17.07 -12.72
N THR A 274 -10.42 16.49 -12.21
CA THR A 274 -10.60 15.22 -11.45
C THR A 274 -10.77 15.41 -9.94
N PRO A 275 -11.64 14.62 -9.28
CA PRO A 275 -11.83 14.65 -7.83
C PRO A 275 -10.79 13.83 -7.07
N TYR A 276 -9.73 13.38 -7.74
CA TYR A 276 -8.65 12.70 -7.06
C TYR A 276 -7.70 13.78 -6.54
N GLU A 277 -7.51 13.81 -5.22
CA GLU A 277 -6.21 14.22 -4.69
C GLU A 277 -5.13 13.63 -5.59
N LEU A 278 -4.10 14.42 -5.94
CA LEU A 278 -3.00 13.87 -6.72
C LEU A 278 -2.51 12.60 -6.04
N SER A 279 -2.46 11.48 -6.75
CA SER A 279 -1.93 10.25 -6.18
C SER A 279 -0.50 10.45 -5.73
N HIS A 280 -0.02 9.59 -4.83
CA HIS A 280 1.34 9.68 -4.29
C HIS A 280 2.36 9.73 -5.43
N TYR A 281 2.14 8.95 -6.50
CA TYR A 281 2.96 9.00 -7.73
C TYR A 281 3.11 10.42 -8.30
N PHE A 282 2.00 11.12 -8.54
CA PHE A 282 2.04 12.46 -9.14
C PHE A 282 2.54 13.52 -8.16
N LYS A 283 2.25 13.36 -6.87
CA LYS A 283 2.81 14.17 -5.78
C LYS A 283 4.35 14.09 -5.79
N PHE A 284 4.93 12.89 -5.86
CA PHE A 284 6.38 12.70 -5.94
C PHE A 284 6.97 13.12 -7.29
N LYS A 285 6.26 12.88 -8.40
CA LYS A 285 6.68 13.31 -9.74
C LYS A 285 6.84 14.83 -9.84
N ALA A 286 5.93 15.60 -9.22
CA ALA A 286 6.03 17.06 -9.20
C ALA A 286 7.34 17.55 -8.53
N ILE A 287 7.78 16.86 -7.47
CA ILE A 287 9.06 17.14 -6.81
C ILE A 287 10.22 16.66 -7.68
N ALA A 288 10.14 15.44 -8.22
CA ALA A 288 11.19 14.84 -9.04
C ALA A 288 11.48 15.64 -10.33
N ASP A 289 10.46 16.22 -10.95
CA ASP A 289 10.56 17.06 -12.15
C ASP A 289 10.95 18.52 -11.83
N GLY A 290 11.06 18.87 -10.55
CA GLY A 290 11.41 20.23 -10.11
C GLY A 290 10.28 21.26 -10.23
N ILE A 291 9.05 20.83 -10.55
CA ILE A 291 7.84 21.68 -10.53
C ILE A 291 7.61 22.19 -9.11
N VAL A 292 7.79 21.30 -8.13
CA VAL A 292 7.82 21.65 -6.70
C VAL A 292 9.27 21.54 -6.22
N PRO A 293 9.99 22.66 -6.02
CA PRO A 293 11.39 22.61 -5.65
C PRO A 293 11.59 22.09 -4.22
N LEU A 294 12.64 21.30 -4.03
CA LEU A 294 13.10 20.90 -2.70
C LEU A 294 13.82 22.08 -2.02
N PRO A 295 13.54 22.35 -0.73
CA PRO A 295 14.36 23.26 0.06
C PRO A 295 15.73 22.64 0.36
N LEU A 296 16.59 23.37 1.06
CA LEU A 296 17.84 22.82 1.58
C LEU A 296 17.56 21.61 2.47
N VAL A 297 18.46 20.62 2.44
CA VAL A 297 18.37 19.41 3.25
C VAL A 297 19.52 19.34 4.26
N TYR A 298 19.25 18.78 5.43
CA TYR A 298 20.29 18.51 6.42
C TYR A 298 21.26 17.44 5.88
N PRO A 299 22.57 17.56 6.16
CA PRO A 299 23.53 16.52 5.84
C PRO A 299 23.15 15.18 6.49
N MET A 300 23.13 14.11 5.72
CA MET A 300 22.74 12.79 6.19
C MET A 300 23.56 11.69 5.50
N ILE A 301 23.96 10.69 6.26
CA ILE A 301 24.55 9.45 5.72
C ILE A 301 23.43 8.45 5.43
N PRO A 302 23.38 7.83 4.23
CA PRO A 302 22.39 6.81 3.90
C PRO A 302 22.39 5.62 4.87
N ASN A 303 21.19 5.14 5.23
CA ASN A 303 20.95 4.07 6.21
C ASN A 303 21.71 4.32 7.52
N PRO A 304 21.36 5.38 8.27
CA PRO A 304 22.09 5.79 9.46
C PRO A 304 22.06 4.66 10.49
N SER A 305 23.22 4.34 11.07
CA SER A 305 23.35 3.34 12.13
C SER A 305 24.43 3.78 13.12
N GLN A 306 24.33 3.38 14.40
CA GLN A 306 25.30 3.78 15.42
C GLN A 306 26.75 3.47 15.01
N ALA A 307 26.97 2.33 14.35
CA ALA A 307 28.30 1.92 13.87
C ALA A 307 28.91 2.87 12.82
N LYS A 308 28.09 3.67 12.12
CA LYS A 308 28.55 4.66 11.13
C LYS A 308 28.87 6.03 11.74
N PHE A 309 28.53 6.24 13.01
CA PHE A 309 28.77 7.49 13.74
C PHE A 309 29.80 7.34 14.88
N ALA A 310 30.32 6.12 15.09
CA ALA A 310 31.34 5.80 16.09
C ALA A 310 32.76 6.03 15.56
#